data_AF-A0A5K3EI47-F1
#
_entry.id   AF-A0A5K3EI47-F1
#
_cell.length_a   1.000
_cell.length_b   1.000
_cell.length_c   1.000
_cell.angle_alpha   90.00
_cell.angle_beta   90.00
_cell.angle_gamma   90.00
#
_symmetry.space_group_name_H-M   'P 1'
#
loop_
_entity.id
_entity.type
_entity.pdbx_description
1 polymer ?
#
loop_
_entity_poly.entity_id
_entity_poly.type
_entity_poly.pdbx_seq_one_letter_code
_entity_poly.pdbx_strand_id
1 'polypeptide(L)'
;MGPFGGDYRQEMSTKWVEYLKDLKVPHTSTPGLVQNFGDPVKIRNWHIFGLPKDSFSIENAVIVQFSRRWPLFVDPQGQANRWIKSLEGDEGLEVVKISEKDFLRTLENSIRFGRPVLLENIGEELDPALDPIIIKQTFSHQGTLMIKIGDNIVPYHQDFRLYLTTKLPNPHYSPENSARLGIVNFTLAPKGLEDQLLGLVVAEERPDLEEAKGQLILSNAKMKQELKEIEDRILERLSSSEGSPIDDLDLIATLEASKLKSSEIHAKVIVAEQTERDIDETRSMYIPVAIRGRILFFCVSSMRNIDPMYQYSLEWFINIFINGIANSEKAATVTERIENTNNYITF
;
A
#
# COMPACT_ATOMS: atom_id res chain seq x y z
N MET A 1 13.21 6.27 1.31
CA MET A 1 11.95 6.81 0.74
C MET A 1 10.84 6.92 1.77
N GLY A 2 10.63 5.93 2.66
CA GLY A 2 9.53 5.88 3.66
C GLY A 2 9.11 7.18 4.37
N PRO A 3 10.00 7.99 4.97
CA PRO A 3 9.58 9.17 5.72
C PRO A 3 9.15 10.35 4.84
N PHE A 4 9.50 10.33 3.55
CA PHE A 4 9.27 11.47 2.65
C PHE A 4 7.90 11.41 1.99
N GLY A 5 7.34 12.59 1.66
CA GLY A 5 6.11 12.71 0.87
C GLY A 5 6.30 12.36 -0.60
N GLY A 6 5.19 12.15 -1.32
CA GLY A 6 5.18 11.68 -2.71
C GLY A 6 6.02 12.53 -3.66
N ASP A 7 5.84 13.84 -3.67
CA ASP A 7 6.56 14.76 -4.57
C ASP A 7 8.08 14.66 -4.39
N TYR A 8 8.55 14.61 -3.13
CA TYR A 8 9.97 14.50 -2.82
C TYR A 8 10.54 13.13 -3.21
N ARG A 9 9.75 12.05 -3.07
CA ARG A 9 10.17 10.72 -3.55
C ARG A 9 10.33 10.71 -5.07
N GLN A 10 9.42 11.36 -5.78
CA GLN A 10 9.48 11.46 -7.24
C GLN A 10 10.67 12.28 -7.71
N GLU A 11 10.95 13.41 -7.05
CA GLU A 11 12.14 14.23 -7.31
C GLU A 11 13.43 13.44 -7.06
N MET A 12 13.51 12.73 -5.94
CA MET A 12 14.63 11.88 -5.57
C MET A 12 14.86 10.76 -6.59
N SER A 13 13.78 10.08 -7.00
CA SER A 13 13.84 9.02 -8.01
C SER A 13 14.33 9.55 -9.35
N THR A 14 13.80 10.69 -9.80
CA THR A 14 14.22 11.36 -11.04
C THR A 14 15.72 11.68 -11.01
N LYS A 15 16.20 12.29 -9.92
CA LYS A 15 17.62 12.60 -9.74
C LYS A 15 18.50 11.35 -9.77
N TRP A 16 18.08 10.26 -9.11
CA TRP A 16 18.83 9.01 -9.14
C TRP A 16 18.90 8.41 -10.54
N VAL A 17 17.82 8.46 -11.30
CA VAL A 17 17.81 8.01 -12.70
C VAL A 17 18.73 8.88 -13.57
N GLU A 18 18.75 10.20 -13.37
CA GLU A 18 19.69 11.10 -14.05
C GLU A 18 21.15 10.74 -13.73
N TYR A 19 21.49 10.50 -12.47
CA TYR A 19 22.84 10.06 -12.09
C TYR A 19 23.23 8.71 -12.72
N LEU A 20 22.30 7.75 -12.81
CA LEU A 20 22.56 6.47 -13.48
C LEU A 20 22.82 6.66 -14.98
N LYS A 21 22.12 7.60 -15.63
CA LYS A 21 22.38 7.98 -17.03
C LYS A 21 23.75 8.58 -17.20
N ASP A 22 24.12 9.54 -16.36
CA ASP A 22 25.42 10.23 -16.42
C ASP A 22 26.58 9.25 -16.23
N LEU A 23 26.43 8.31 -15.30
CA LEU A 23 27.41 7.25 -15.02
C LEU A 23 27.36 6.09 -16.03
N LYS A 24 26.46 6.14 -17.02
CA LYS A 24 26.26 5.10 -18.04
C LYS A 24 26.00 3.72 -17.43
N VAL A 25 25.36 3.66 -16.27
CA VAL A 25 24.94 2.40 -15.65
C VAL A 25 23.71 1.90 -16.41
N PRO A 26 23.69 0.64 -16.89
CA PRO A 26 22.50 0.07 -17.52
C PRO A 26 21.31 0.11 -16.55
N HIS A 27 20.21 0.73 -16.98
CA HIS A 27 18.99 0.88 -16.17
C HIS A 27 17.75 0.92 -17.07
N THR A 28 16.60 0.60 -16.49
CA THR A 28 15.30 0.79 -17.13
C THR A 28 14.97 2.28 -17.20
N SER A 29 14.47 2.75 -18.34
CA SER A 29 14.21 4.18 -18.58
C SER A 29 13.26 4.83 -17.56
N THR A 30 12.26 4.08 -17.07
CA THR A 30 11.25 4.54 -16.11
C THR A 30 11.09 3.51 -14.98
N PRO A 31 11.96 3.50 -13.96
CA PRO A 31 11.84 2.56 -12.86
C PRO A 31 10.74 3.00 -11.90
N GLY A 32 9.73 2.15 -11.71
CA GLY A 32 8.66 2.35 -10.73
C GLY A 32 8.76 1.38 -9.56
N LEU A 33 8.72 1.87 -8.32
CA LEU A 33 8.80 1.02 -7.12
C LEU A 33 7.67 -0.03 -7.11
N VAL A 34 6.42 0.42 -7.30
CA VAL A 34 5.23 -0.44 -7.31
C VAL A 34 5.24 -1.36 -8.53
N GLN A 35 5.73 -0.90 -9.69
CA GLN A 35 5.78 -1.73 -10.90
C GLN A 35 6.77 -2.90 -10.76
N ASN A 36 7.89 -2.67 -10.07
CA ASN A 36 8.96 -3.66 -9.93
C ASN A 36 8.76 -4.60 -8.74
N PHE A 37 8.26 -4.09 -7.61
CA PHE A 37 8.13 -4.85 -6.36
C PHE A 37 6.68 -5.15 -5.97
N GLY A 38 5.72 -4.43 -6.56
CA GLY A 38 4.31 -4.60 -6.25
C GLY A 38 3.72 -5.80 -6.96
N ASP A 39 3.09 -6.68 -6.20
CA ASP A 39 2.27 -7.77 -6.71
C ASP A 39 0.82 -7.28 -6.83
N PRO A 40 0.22 -7.24 -8.03
CA PRO A 40 -1.15 -6.78 -8.23
C PRO A 40 -2.19 -7.51 -7.37
N VAL A 41 -1.99 -8.80 -7.10
CA VAL A 41 -2.90 -9.60 -6.27
C VAL A 41 -2.79 -9.19 -4.80
N LYS A 42 -1.57 -8.99 -4.30
CA LYS A 42 -1.36 -8.48 -2.93
C LYS A 42 -1.86 -7.06 -2.75
N ILE A 43 -1.62 -6.18 -3.73
CA ILE A 43 -2.12 -4.80 -3.71
C ILE A 43 -3.66 -4.79 -3.64
N ARG A 44 -4.32 -5.63 -4.44
CA ARG A 44 -5.77 -5.80 -4.36
C ARG A 44 -6.22 -6.26 -2.98
N ASN A 45 -5.54 -7.26 -2.40
CA ASN A 45 -5.85 -7.70 -1.05
C ASN A 45 -5.69 -6.57 -0.03
N TRP A 46 -4.64 -5.75 -0.14
CA TRP A 46 -4.48 -4.58 0.73
C TRP A 46 -5.64 -3.61 0.62
N HIS A 47 -6.16 -3.36 -0.59
CA HIS A 47 -7.35 -2.53 -0.78
C HIS A 47 -8.60 -3.13 -0.14
N ILE A 48 -8.78 -4.45 -0.21
CA ILE A 48 -9.87 -5.16 0.48
C ILE A 48 -9.77 -4.94 2.00
N PHE A 49 -8.55 -4.99 2.55
CA PHE A 49 -8.27 -4.68 3.95
C PHE A 49 -8.23 -3.17 4.28
N GLY A 50 -8.63 -2.31 3.35
CA GLY A 50 -8.81 -0.87 3.60
C GLY A 50 -7.58 0.01 3.36
N LEU A 51 -6.54 -0.48 2.70
CA LEU A 51 -5.46 0.38 2.19
C LEU A 51 -6.04 1.33 1.13
N PRO A 52 -5.81 2.65 1.23
CA PRO A 52 -6.22 3.58 0.20
C PRO A 52 -5.68 3.26 -1.20
N LYS A 53 -6.45 3.61 -2.23
CA LYS A 53 -6.12 3.35 -3.65
C LYS A 53 -5.14 4.36 -4.27
N ASP A 54 -4.67 5.34 -3.51
CA ASP A 54 -3.68 6.30 -4.00
C ASP A 54 -2.28 5.68 -4.12
N SER A 55 -1.49 6.20 -5.06
CA SER A 55 -0.15 5.68 -5.36
C SER A 55 0.80 5.74 -4.15
N PHE A 56 0.68 6.79 -3.32
CA PHE A 56 1.51 7.00 -2.15
C PHE A 56 1.28 5.94 -1.07
N SER A 57 0.03 5.58 -0.81
CA SER A 57 -0.36 4.52 0.12
C SER A 57 0.10 3.14 -0.37
N ILE A 58 0.00 2.87 -1.67
CA ILE A 58 0.49 1.62 -2.26
C ILE A 58 2.01 1.53 -2.15
N GLU A 59 2.74 2.61 -2.46
CA GLU A 59 4.19 2.67 -2.26
C GLU A 59 4.58 2.41 -0.81
N ASN A 60 3.85 3.01 0.14
CA ASN A 60 4.10 2.79 1.56
C ASN A 60 3.92 1.33 1.95
N ALA A 61 2.85 0.67 1.48
CA ALA A 61 2.62 -0.75 1.73
C ALA A 61 3.74 -1.63 1.15
N VAL A 62 4.21 -1.32 -0.07
CA VAL A 62 5.36 -2.00 -0.69
C VAL A 62 6.63 -1.78 0.14
N ILE A 63 6.90 -0.55 0.59
CA ILE A 63 8.06 -0.24 1.44
C ILE A 63 8.01 -1.06 2.74
N VAL A 64 6.85 -1.17 3.36
CA VAL A 64 6.66 -1.96 4.59
C VAL A 64 6.93 -3.43 4.34
N GLN A 65 6.37 -3.99 3.25
CA GLN A 65 6.52 -5.41 2.92
C GLN A 65 8.00 -5.82 2.75
N PHE A 66 8.82 -4.96 2.12
CA PHE A 66 10.23 -5.25 1.85
C PHE A 66 11.19 -4.65 2.89
N SER A 67 10.68 -3.96 3.91
CA SER A 67 11.51 -3.41 4.99
C SER A 67 11.91 -4.49 5.98
N ARG A 68 13.21 -4.54 6.33
CA ARG A 68 13.72 -5.41 7.39
C ARG A 68 13.45 -4.88 8.80
N ARG A 69 13.32 -3.55 8.92
CA ARG A 69 13.06 -2.82 10.16
C ARG A 69 11.56 -2.74 10.41
N TRP A 70 11.17 -2.77 11.67
CA TRP A 70 9.77 -2.62 12.05
C TRP A 70 9.22 -1.27 11.60
N PRO A 71 8.03 -1.23 10.98
CA PRO A 71 7.45 0.01 10.50
C PRO A 71 6.90 0.86 11.65
N LEU A 72 7.27 2.14 11.64
CA LEU A 72 6.65 3.19 12.45
C LEU A 72 5.86 4.10 11.52
N PHE A 73 4.53 3.99 11.59
CA PHE A 73 3.61 4.78 10.78
C PHE A 73 3.34 6.13 11.42
N VAL A 74 3.69 7.19 10.72
CA VAL A 74 3.22 8.56 11.02
C VAL A 74 1.83 8.69 10.41
N ASP A 75 0.79 8.50 11.21
CA ASP A 75 -0.60 8.33 10.74
C ASP A 75 -1.58 9.18 11.60
N PRO A 76 -1.63 10.51 11.39
CA PRO A 76 -2.53 11.39 12.12
C PRO A 76 -4.02 11.08 11.90
N GLN A 77 -4.36 10.54 10.72
CA GLN A 77 -5.73 10.25 10.30
C GLN A 77 -6.20 8.83 10.65
N GLY A 78 -5.31 7.95 11.11
CA GLY A 78 -5.65 6.57 11.49
C GLY A 78 -5.92 5.65 10.29
N GLN A 79 -5.42 5.96 9.09
CA GLN A 79 -5.60 5.11 7.91
C GLN A 79 -4.74 3.85 7.98
N ALA A 80 -3.45 3.99 8.28
CA ALA A 80 -2.55 2.85 8.45
C ALA A 80 -2.98 1.98 9.63
N ASN A 81 -3.40 2.60 10.74
CA ASN A 81 -3.89 1.88 11.91
C ASN A 81 -5.08 0.96 11.58
N ARG A 82 -6.09 1.47 10.85
CA ARG A 82 -7.24 0.67 10.41
C ARG A 82 -6.86 -0.42 9.42
N TRP A 83 -5.97 -0.09 8.47
CA TRP A 83 -5.47 -1.05 7.49
C TRP A 83 -4.77 -2.23 8.17
N ILE A 84 -3.84 -1.98 9.10
CA ILE A 84 -3.13 -3.05 9.83
C ILE A 84 -4.08 -3.89 10.68
N LYS A 85 -5.06 -3.27 11.35
CA LYS A 85 -6.10 -4.00 12.11
C LYS A 85 -6.91 -4.96 11.26
N SER A 86 -7.25 -4.54 10.05
CA SER A 86 -7.99 -5.36 9.09
C SER A 86 -7.10 -6.46 8.50
N LEU A 87 -5.87 -6.10 8.10
CA LEU A 87 -4.91 -7.00 7.46
C LEU A 87 -4.47 -8.17 8.35
N GLU A 88 -4.21 -7.90 9.62
CA GLU A 88 -3.67 -8.87 10.59
C GLU A 88 -4.77 -9.40 11.54
N GLY A 89 -6.03 -9.03 11.32
CA GLY A 89 -7.14 -9.38 12.20
C GLY A 89 -7.34 -10.89 12.32
N ASP A 90 -7.29 -11.61 11.20
CA ASP A 90 -7.46 -13.07 11.15
C ASP A 90 -6.29 -13.83 11.78
N GLU A 91 -5.11 -13.19 11.87
CA GLU A 91 -3.88 -13.74 12.47
C GLU A 91 -3.81 -13.52 14.00
N GLY A 92 -4.87 -12.96 14.59
CA GLY A 92 -4.95 -12.70 16.03
C GLY A 92 -4.12 -11.50 16.49
N LEU A 93 -4.21 -10.39 15.75
CA LEU A 93 -3.55 -9.12 16.10
C LEU A 93 -3.91 -8.66 17.52
N GLU A 94 -2.87 -8.41 18.32
CA GLU A 94 -3.01 -7.77 19.64
C GLU A 94 -2.76 -6.27 19.51
N VAL A 95 -3.74 -5.45 19.91
CA VAL A 95 -3.64 -3.97 19.86
C VAL A 95 -3.38 -3.46 21.26
N VAL A 96 -2.28 -2.73 21.44
CA VAL A 96 -1.79 -2.34 22.78
C VAL A 96 -1.30 -0.89 22.77
N LYS A 97 -1.47 -0.19 23.89
CA LYS A 97 -0.88 1.14 24.13
C LYS A 97 0.18 1.07 25.22
N ILE A 98 1.26 1.85 25.08
CA ILE A 98 2.32 1.94 26.10
C ILE A 98 1.76 2.41 27.47
N SER A 99 0.67 3.17 27.48
CA SER A 99 0.00 3.59 28.72
C SER A 99 -0.65 2.46 29.53
N GLU A 100 -0.81 1.27 28.95
CA GLU A 100 -1.46 0.14 29.62
C GLU A 100 -0.47 -0.60 30.52
N LYS A 101 -0.87 -0.88 31.77
CA LYS A 101 0.00 -1.52 32.77
C LYS A 101 0.53 -2.89 32.33
N ASP A 102 -0.26 -3.62 31.54
CA ASP A 102 0.03 -5.00 31.14
C ASP A 102 0.69 -5.09 29.75
N PHE A 103 1.13 -3.96 29.16
CA PHE A 103 1.61 -3.95 27.78
C PHE A 103 2.79 -4.91 27.54
N LEU A 104 3.76 -4.95 28.47
CA LEU A 104 4.93 -5.83 28.39
C LEU A 104 4.51 -7.31 28.42
N ARG A 105 3.54 -7.65 29.28
CA ARG A 105 3.04 -9.03 29.39
C ARG A 105 2.33 -9.47 28.12
N THR A 106 1.52 -8.60 27.52
CA THR A 106 0.88 -8.89 26.21
C THR A 106 1.94 -9.10 25.14
N LEU A 107 2.96 -8.24 25.10
CA LEU A 107 4.05 -8.32 24.13
C LEU A 107 4.89 -9.60 24.28
N GLU A 108 5.21 -9.99 25.52
CA GLU A 108 5.90 -11.26 25.83
C GLU A 108 5.10 -12.47 25.31
N ASN A 109 3.78 -12.49 25.53
CA ASN A 109 2.93 -13.56 25.05
C ASN A 109 2.86 -13.59 23.51
N SER A 110 2.67 -12.43 22.87
CA SER A 110 2.64 -12.34 21.41
C SER A 110 3.94 -12.81 20.76
N ILE A 111 5.09 -12.48 21.35
CA ILE A 111 6.40 -12.95 20.88
C ILE A 111 6.55 -14.46 21.03
N ARG A 112 6.06 -15.03 22.15
CA ARG A 112 6.11 -16.47 22.40
C ARG A 112 5.26 -17.26 21.39
N PHE A 113 4.11 -16.74 21.01
CA PHE A 113 3.14 -17.41 20.13
C PHE A 113 3.17 -16.92 18.67
N GLY A 114 4.05 -15.98 18.33
CA GLY A 114 4.15 -15.45 16.96
C GLY A 114 2.99 -14.57 16.52
N ARG A 115 2.22 -14.00 17.46
CA ARG A 115 1.09 -13.14 17.12
C ARG A 115 1.54 -11.74 16.71
N PRO A 116 0.92 -11.12 15.70
CA PRO A 116 1.22 -9.75 15.35
C PRO A 116 0.79 -8.79 16.47
N VAL A 117 1.54 -7.71 16.67
CA VAL A 117 1.24 -6.65 17.65
C VAL A 117 1.21 -5.29 16.98
N LEU A 118 0.17 -4.50 17.29
CA LEU A 118 0.06 -3.09 16.92
C LEU A 118 0.19 -2.22 18.17
N LEU A 119 1.28 -1.47 18.27
CA LEU A 119 1.47 -0.45 19.29
C LEU A 119 0.91 0.90 18.83
N GLU A 120 -0.07 1.43 19.57
CA GLU A 120 -0.75 2.67 19.22
C GLU A 120 -0.25 3.89 20.01
N ASN A 121 -0.31 5.05 19.35
CA ASN A 121 -0.03 6.37 19.93
C ASN A 121 1.38 6.49 20.52
N ILE A 122 2.36 5.98 19.77
CA ILE A 122 3.77 6.15 20.10
C ILE A 122 4.14 7.63 20.13
N GLY A 123 4.72 8.07 21.24
CA GLY A 123 5.30 9.40 21.40
C GLY A 123 6.72 9.48 20.84
N GLU A 124 7.37 10.63 20.97
CA GLU A 124 8.75 10.85 20.49
C GLU A 124 9.78 10.06 21.31
N GLU A 125 9.50 9.85 22.60
CA GLU A 125 10.27 9.01 23.50
C GLU A 125 9.70 7.58 23.52
N LEU A 126 10.55 6.61 23.18
CA LEU A 126 10.23 5.19 23.24
C LEU A 126 10.69 4.62 24.57
N ASP A 127 9.90 3.70 25.14
CA ASP A 127 10.29 2.95 26.33
C ASP A 127 11.52 2.07 26.01
N PRO A 128 12.65 2.22 26.73
CA PRO A 128 13.85 1.40 26.52
C PRO A 128 13.60 -0.11 26.63
N ALA A 129 12.54 -0.55 27.30
CA ALA A 129 12.16 -1.96 27.37
C ALA A 129 11.81 -2.56 25.98
N LEU A 130 11.48 -1.72 24.99
CA LEU A 130 11.19 -2.14 23.62
C LEU A 130 12.45 -2.31 22.77
N ASP A 131 13.60 -1.78 23.20
CA ASP A 131 14.83 -1.78 22.40
C ASP A 131 15.22 -3.18 21.90
N PRO A 132 15.28 -4.23 22.74
CA PRO A 132 15.65 -5.57 22.29
C PRO A 132 14.75 -6.07 21.16
N ILE A 133 13.47 -5.71 21.17
CA ILE A 133 12.47 -6.12 20.18
C ILE A 133 12.64 -5.31 18.90
N ILE A 134 12.86 -4.00 19.02
CA ILE A 134 13.04 -3.09 17.89
C ILE A 134 14.25 -3.49 17.05
N ILE A 135 15.38 -3.78 17.70
CA ILE A 135 16.62 -4.20 17.01
C ILE A 135 16.70 -5.72 16.77
N LYS A 136 15.67 -6.48 17.15
CA LYS A 136 15.61 -7.94 17.02
C LYS A 136 16.81 -8.64 17.68
N GLN A 137 17.19 -8.19 18.89
CA GLN A 137 18.32 -8.70 19.67
C GLN A 137 18.02 -10.09 20.25
N THR A 138 18.01 -11.07 19.36
CA THR A 138 17.76 -12.47 19.68
C THR A 138 19.06 -13.22 19.90
N PHE A 139 19.02 -14.25 20.74
CA PHE A 139 20.16 -15.12 21.01
C PHE A 139 19.70 -16.58 21.10
N SER A 140 20.56 -17.52 20.71
CA SER A 140 20.25 -18.94 20.83
C SER A 140 20.58 -19.44 22.24
N HIS A 141 19.61 -20.07 22.88
CA HIS A 141 19.80 -20.75 24.16
C HIS A 141 19.21 -22.16 24.05
N GLN A 142 20.06 -23.18 24.26
CA GLN A 142 19.65 -24.60 24.15
C GLN A 142 18.94 -24.94 22.83
N GLY A 143 19.39 -24.35 21.72
CA GLY A 143 18.82 -24.59 20.38
C GLY A 143 17.52 -23.84 20.08
N THR A 144 16.99 -23.07 21.03
CA THR A 144 15.80 -22.21 20.82
C THR A 144 16.22 -20.75 20.73
N LEU A 145 15.60 -20.00 19.81
CA LEU A 145 15.81 -18.56 19.72
C LEU A 145 15.08 -17.88 20.88
N MET A 146 15.79 -17.06 21.65
CA MET A 146 15.26 -16.34 22.81
C MET A 146 15.49 -14.84 22.64
N ILE A 147 14.68 -14.04 23.33
CA ILE A 147 14.83 -12.59 23.42
C ILE A 147 14.62 -12.14 24.87
N LYS A 148 15.35 -11.11 25.29
CA LYS A 148 15.20 -10.50 26.62
C LYS A 148 14.27 -9.31 26.54
N ILE A 149 13.23 -9.26 27.38
CA ILE A 149 12.26 -8.17 27.46
C ILE A 149 12.13 -7.79 28.94
N GLY A 150 12.50 -6.56 29.29
CA GLY A 150 12.66 -6.18 30.70
C GLY A 150 13.62 -7.15 31.42
N ASP A 151 13.13 -7.80 32.47
CA ASP A 151 13.88 -8.80 33.23
C ASP A 151 13.65 -10.25 32.76
N ASN A 152 12.67 -10.47 31.87
CA ASN A 152 12.27 -11.79 31.42
C ASN A 152 13.01 -12.22 30.15
N ILE A 153 13.25 -13.53 30.03
CA ILE A 153 13.77 -14.15 28.80
C ILE A 153 12.67 -15.03 28.23
N VAL A 154 12.22 -14.73 27.02
CA VAL A 154 11.11 -15.42 26.36
C VAL A 154 11.57 -16.08 25.05
N PRO A 155 11.00 -17.25 24.68
CA PRO A 155 11.21 -17.82 23.35
C PRO A 155 10.71 -16.87 22.28
N TYR A 156 11.50 -16.67 21.23
CA TYR A 156 11.17 -15.81 20.09
C TYR A 156 10.61 -16.64 18.95
N HIS A 157 9.37 -16.36 18.55
CA HIS A 157 8.76 -16.95 17.38
C HIS A 157 9.08 -16.16 16.11
N GLN A 158 9.46 -16.83 15.02
CA GLN A 158 9.91 -16.17 13.79
C GLN A 158 8.78 -15.40 13.08
N ASP A 159 7.54 -15.85 13.21
CA ASP A 159 6.36 -15.22 12.59
C ASP A 159 5.87 -13.96 13.32
N PHE A 160 6.47 -13.63 14.47
CA PHE A 160 6.14 -12.41 15.20
C PHE A 160 6.33 -11.17 14.32
N ARG A 161 5.34 -10.28 14.32
CA ARG A 161 5.33 -9.03 13.58
C ARG A 161 4.99 -7.87 14.50
N LEU A 162 5.77 -6.78 14.43
CA LEU A 162 5.53 -5.57 15.20
C LEU A 162 5.20 -4.39 14.28
N TYR A 163 4.11 -3.71 14.58
CA TYR A 163 3.67 -2.48 13.92
C TYR A 163 3.56 -1.36 14.95
N LEU A 164 4.04 -0.17 14.61
CA LEU A 164 3.96 1.00 15.48
C LEU A 164 3.22 2.13 14.77
N THR A 165 2.33 2.84 15.47
CA THR A 165 1.60 3.99 14.93
C THR A 165 1.69 5.19 15.84
N THR A 166 1.82 6.39 15.26
CA THR A 166 1.73 7.67 15.98
C THR A 166 0.70 8.58 15.32
N LYS A 167 -0.03 9.33 16.15
CA LYS A 167 -0.96 10.38 15.69
C LYS A 167 -0.30 11.76 15.57
N LEU A 168 0.98 11.88 15.97
CA LEU A 168 1.73 13.12 15.85
C LEU A 168 1.99 13.38 14.36
N PRO A 169 1.60 14.54 13.81
CA PRO A 169 1.79 14.84 12.39
C PRO A 169 3.25 15.09 12.00
N ASN A 170 4.04 15.63 12.93
CA ASN A 170 5.47 15.89 12.71
C ASN A 170 6.29 15.55 13.97
N PRO A 171 6.48 14.26 14.28
CA PRO A 171 7.22 13.81 15.45
C PRO A 171 8.74 13.98 15.26
N HIS A 172 9.43 14.46 16.29
CA HIS A 172 10.88 14.61 16.33
C HIS A 172 11.54 13.40 17.01
N TYR A 173 11.69 12.32 16.26
CA TYR A 173 12.43 11.16 16.76
C TYR A 173 13.93 11.42 16.81
N SER A 174 14.58 10.87 17.85
CA SER A 174 16.04 10.89 17.94
C SER A 174 16.68 10.20 16.72
N PRO A 175 17.92 10.56 16.35
CA PRO A 175 18.67 9.87 15.29
C PRO A 175 18.77 8.36 15.53
N GLU A 176 18.90 7.96 16.80
CA GLU A 176 18.93 6.55 17.21
C GLU A 176 17.62 5.83 16.86
N ASN A 177 16.48 6.40 17.24
CA ASN A 177 15.16 5.83 16.92
C ASN A 177 14.91 5.77 15.41
N SER A 178 15.31 6.82 14.69
CA SER A 178 15.19 6.89 13.22
C SER A 178 16.08 5.89 12.47
N ALA A 179 17.21 5.50 13.06
CA ALA A 179 18.08 4.47 12.52
C ALA A 179 17.53 3.05 12.76
N ARG A 180 16.96 2.80 13.94
CA ARG A 180 16.47 1.48 14.37
C ARG A 180 15.11 1.12 13.77
N LEU A 181 14.22 2.09 13.56
CA LEU A 181 12.87 1.89 13.00
C LEU A 181 12.77 2.27 11.52
N GLY A 182 11.83 1.63 10.81
CA GLY A 182 11.43 2.01 9.47
C GLY A 182 10.33 3.06 9.52
N ILE A 183 10.67 4.35 9.56
CA ILE A 183 9.65 5.42 9.54
C ILE A 183 8.96 5.45 8.18
N VAL A 184 7.63 5.35 8.19
CA VAL A 184 6.78 5.44 7.00
C VAL A 184 5.74 6.52 7.21
N ASN A 185 5.76 7.52 6.33
CA ASN A 185 4.83 8.64 6.40
C ASN A 185 3.49 8.27 5.74
N PHE A 186 2.43 8.16 6.54
CA PHE A 186 1.05 7.95 6.12
C PHE A 186 0.19 9.21 6.28
N THR A 187 0.81 10.38 6.48
CA THR A 187 0.09 11.65 6.52
C THR A 187 -0.64 11.85 5.21
N LEU A 188 -1.95 12.09 5.30
CA LEU A 188 -2.79 12.30 4.15
C LEU A 188 -2.39 13.57 3.38
N ALA A 189 -1.83 13.39 2.20
CA ALA A 189 -1.49 14.48 1.29
C ALA A 189 -2.73 14.94 0.49
N PRO A 190 -2.80 16.22 0.06
CA PRO A 190 -3.90 16.72 -0.75
C PRO A 190 -4.19 15.88 -2.00
N LYS A 191 -3.13 15.51 -2.75
CA LYS A 191 -3.28 14.68 -3.94
C LYS A 191 -3.76 13.26 -3.60
N GLY A 192 -3.25 12.66 -2.52
CA GLY A 192 -3.71 11.35 -2.06
C GLY A 192 -5.19 11.33 -1.70
N LEU A 193 -5.69 12.38 -1.02
CA LEU A 193 -7.12 12.51 -0.75
C LEU A 193 -7.94 12.71 -2.04
N GLU A 194 -7.45 13.49 -2.99
CA GLU A 194 -8.11 13.67 -4.29
C GLU A 194 -8.32 12.32 -4.99
N ASP A 195 -7.27 11.50 -5.07
CA ASP A 195 -7.33 10.19 -5.71
C ASP A 195 -8.27 9.23 -4.96
N GLN A 196 -8.29 9.31 -3.62
CA GLN A 196 -9.24 8.56 -2.77
C GLN A 196 -10.69 8.98 -3.04
N LEU A 197 -10.97 10.30 -3.03
CA LEU A 197 -12.31 10.83 -3.27
C LEU A 197 -12.77 10.56 -4.70
N LEU A 198 -11.88 10.64 -5.69
CA LEU A 198 -12.18 10.27 -7.08
C LEU A 198 -12.61 8.81 -7.17
N GLY A 199 -11.89 7.91 -6.49
CA GLY A 199 -12.27 6.49 -6.40
C GLY A 199 -13.66 6.29 -5.83
N LEU A 200 -14.04 7.06 -4.80
CA LEU A 200 -15.37 7.00 -4.19
C LEU A 200 -16.47 7.54 -5.10
N VAL A 201 -16.25 8.70 -5.75
CA VAL A 201 -17.23 9.27 -6.70
C VAL A 201 -17.50 8.31 -7.84
N VAL A 202 -16.44 7.74 -8.43
CA VAL A 202 -16.57 6.78 -9.53
C VAL A 202 -17.30 5.53 -9.07
N ALA A 203 -17.02 5.01 -7.88
CA ALA A 203 -17.69 3.83 -7.36
C ALA A 203 -19.20 4.04 -7.17
N GLU A 204 -19.62 5.24 -6.75
CA GLU A 204 -21.04 5.59 -6.58
C GLU A 204 -21.74 5.91 -7.92
N GLU A 205 -21.11 6.68 -8.81
CA GLU A 205 -21.73 7.12 -10.07
C GLU A 205 -21.68 6.06 -11.17
N ARG A 206 -20.58 5.29 -11.22
CA ARG A 206 -20.27 4.33 -12.29
C ARG A 206 -19.72 3.02 -11.71
N PRO A 207 -20.53 2.27 -10.95
CA PRO A 207 -20.12 0.99 -10.39
C PRO A 207 -19.70 -0.02 -11.47
N ASP A 208 -20.27 0.09 -12.68
CA ASP A 208 -19.91 -0.70 -13.86
C ASP A 208 -18.43 -0.52 -14.26
N LEU A 209 -17.91 0.71 -14.18
CA LEU A 209 -16.50 0.99 -14.48
C LEU A 209 -15.57 0.45 -13.40
N GLU A 210 -15.99 0.49 -12.14
CA GLU A 210 -15.18 -0.03 -11.03
C GLU A 210 -15.12 -1.57 -11.07
N GLU A 211 -16.22 -2.23 -11.41
CA GLU A 211 -16.24 -3.67 -11.67
C GLU A 211 -15.37 -4.04 -12.88
N ALA A 212 -15.51 -3.31 -14.00
CA ALA A 212 -14.70 -3.53 -15.20
C ALA A 212 -13.19 -3.37 -14.89
N LYS A 213 -12.79 -2.32 -14.16
CA LYS A 213 -11.41 -2.12 -13.72
C LYS A 213 -10.92 -3.26 -12.84
N GLY A 214 -11.76 -3.72 -11.91
CA GLY A 214 -11.45 -4.88 -11.05
C GLY A 214 -11.20 -6.17 -11.85
N GLN A 215 -12.03 -6.45 -12.85
CA GLN A 215 -11.87 -7.61 -13.73
C GLN A 215 -10.63 -7.51 -14.61
N LEU A 216 -10.33 -6.31 -15.12
CA LEU A 216 -9.12 -6.06 -15.91
C LEU A 216 -7.85 -6.32 -15.09
N ILE A 217 -7.80 -5.90 -13.82
CA ILE A 217 -6.64 -6.16 -12.94
C ILE A 217 -6.41 -7.66 -12.76
N LEU A 218 -7.48 -8.43 -12.50
CA LEU A 218 -7.40 -9.89 -12.37
C LEU A 218 -6.94 -10.56 -13.67
N SER A 219 -7.54 -10.17 -14.79
CA SER A 219 -7.19 -10.68 -16.11
C SER A 219 -5.73 -10.40 -16.45
N ASN A 220 -5.26 -9.16 -16.23
CA ASN A 220 -3.87 -8.78 -16.45
C ASN A 220 -2.90 -9.53 -15.54
N ALA A 221 -3.24 -9.72 -14.25
CA ALA A 221 -2.43 -10.50 -13.34
C ALA A 221 -2.31 -11.97 -13.80
N LYS A 222 -3.43 -12.59 -14.20
CA LYS A 222 -3.46 -13.95 -14.73
C LYS A 222 -2.66 -14.07 -16.03
N MET A 223 -2.83 -13.13 -16.96
CA MET A 223 -2.08 -13.12 -18.23
C MET A 223 -0.57 -12.97 -18.00
N LYS A 224 -0.15 -12.10 -17.07
CA LYS A 224 1.28 -11.98 -16.69
C LYS A 224 1.82 -13.27 -16.07
N GLN A 225 1.04 -13.92 -15.21
CA GLN A 225 1.41 -15.21 -14.65
C GLN A 225 1.53 -16.29 -15.73
N GLU A 226 0.55 -16.39 -16.64
CA GLU A 226 0.60 -17.36 -17.74
C GLU A 226 1.79 -17.13 -18.67
N LEU A 227 2.16 -15.88 -18.96
CA LEU A 227 3.37 -15.57 -19.73
C LEU A 227 4.63 -16.05 -19.02
N LYS A 228 4.74 -15.79 -17.71
CA LYS A 228 5.87 -16.24 -16.91
C LYS A 228 5.96 -17.77 -16.87
N GLU A 229 4.84 -18.46 -16.67
CA GLU A 229 4.79 -19.93 -16.69
C GLU A 229 5.22 -20.50 -18.04
N ILE A 230 4.86 -19.84 -19.15
CA ILE A 230 5.33 -20.21 -20.49
C ILE A 230 6.85 -20.01 -20.60
N GLU A 231 7.38 -18.89 -20.14
CA GLU A 231 8.82 -18.60 -20.15
C GLU A 231 9.61 -19.61 -19.29
N ASP A 232 9.17 -19.85 -18.06
CA ASP A 232 9.78 -20.80 -17.14
C ASP A 232 9.77 -22.22 -17.73
N ARG A 233 8.65 -22.63 -18.36
CA ARG A 233 8.55 -23.93 -19.05
C ARG A 233 9.50 -24.04 -20.24
N ILE A 234 9.69 -22.96 -21.01
CA ILE A 234 10.66 -22.94 -22.12
C ILE A 234 12.08 -23.10 -21.56
N LEU A 235 12.42 -22.36 -20.51
CA LEU A 235 13.74 -22.42 -19.87
C LEU A 235 14.03 -23.80 -19.28
N GLU A 236 13.05 -24.40 -18.58
CA GLU A 236 13.16 -25.75 -18.04
C GLU A 236 13.43 -26.76 -19.16
N ARG A 237 12.65 -26.71 -20.25
CA ARG A 237 12.80 -27.64 -21.37
C ARG A 237 14.15 -27.49 -22.07
N LEU A 238 14.59 -26.25 -22.34
CA LEU A 238 15.92 -25.97 -22.89
C LEU A 238 17.06 -26.42 -21.97
N SER A 239 16.86 -26.34 -20.65
CA SER A 239 17.86 -26.80 -19.67
C SER A 239 17.89 -28.33 -19.54
N SER A 240 16.76 -29.00 -19.76
CA SER A 240 16.62 -30.46 -19.64
C SER A 240 16.97 -31.24 -20.90
N SER A 241 17.03 -30.56 -22.06
CA SER A 241 17.37 -31.20 -23.33
C SER A 241 18.87 -31.54 -23.37
N GLU A 242 19.20 -32.82 -23.26
CA GLU A 242 20.56 -33.33 -23.48
C GLU A 242 20.75 -33.62 -24.98
N GLY A 243 21.66 -32.88 -25.65
CA GLY A 243 21.94 -33.04 -27.08
C GLY A 243 21.68 -31.77 -27.91
N SER A 244 21.58 -31.92 -29.23
CA SER A 244 21.26 -30.79 -30.13
C SER A 244 19.77 -30.44 -30.00
N PRO A 245 19.40 -29.17 -29.69
CA PRO A 245 18.00 -28.74 -29.58
C PRO A 245 17.16 -28.92 -30.86
N ILE A 246 17.81 -29.17 -31.99
CA ILE A 246 17.17 -29.37 -33.30
C ILE A 246 16.61 -30.79 -33.43
N ASP A 247 17.15 -31.75 -32.68
CA ASP A 247 16.77 -33.16 -32.78
C ASP A 247 15.60 -33.53 -31.84
N ASP A 248 15.23 -32.62 -30.93
CA ASP A 248 14.11 -32.79 -30.00
C ASP A 248 12.81 -32.25 -30.60
N LEU A 249 12.07 -33.14 -31.28
CA LEU A 249 10.77 -32.83 -31.87
C LEU A 249 9.71 -32.41 -30.83
N ASP A 250 9.80 -32.91 -29.58
CA ASP A 250 8.87 -32.53 -28.49
C ASP A 250 9.15 -31.10 -28.02
N LEU A 251 10.43 -30.72 -27.94
CA LEU A 251 10.86 -29.35 -27.67
C LEU A 251 10.36 -28.39 -28.76
N ILE A 252 10.52 -28.74 -30.04
CA ILE A 252 10.05 -27.90 -31.16
C ILE A 252 8.53 -27.69 -31.11
N ALA A 253 7.76 -28.78 -30.90
CA ALA A 253 6.30 -28.68 -30.78
C ALA A 253 5.87 -27.83 -29.57
N THR A 254 6.57 -27.99 -28.43
CA THR A 254 6.31 -27.21 -27.22
C THR A 254 6.63 -25.73 -27.41
N LEU A 255 7.72 -25.40 -28.11
CA LEU A 255 8.12 -24.03 -28.45
C LEU A 255 7.10 -23.38 -29.39
N GLU A 256 6.63 -24.09 -30.40
CA GLU A 256 5.62 -23.59 -31.34
C GLU A 256 4.28 -23.31 -30.64
N ALA A 257 3.79 -24.25 -29.83
CA ALA A 257 2.58 -24.07 -29.03
C ALA A 257 2.72 -22.90 -28.03
N SER A 258 3.89 -22.77 -27.40
CA SER A 258 4.21 -21.68 -26.45
C SER A 258 4.26 -20.32 -27.16
N LYS A 259 4.84 -20.24 -28.36
CA LYS A 259 4.91 -19.02 -29.17
C LYS A 259 3.52 -18.55 -29.61
N LEU A 260 2.67 -19.48 -30.05
CA LEU A 260 1.28 -19.17 -30.42
C LEU A 260 0.50 -18.61 -29.21
N LYS A 261 0.57 -19.30 -28.07
CA LYS A 261 -0.11 -18.86 -26.84
C LYS A 261 0.41 -17.51 -26.33
N SER A 262 1.72 -17.30 -26.34
CA SER A 262 2.35 -16.04 -25.94
C SER A 262 1.89 -14.88 -26.84
N SER A 263 1.79 -15.11 -28.16
CA SER A 263 1.33 -14.11 -29.13
C SER A 263 -0.15 -13.74 -28.92
N GLU A 264 -1.00 -14.73 -28.59
CA GLU A 264 -2.41 -14.50 -28.24
C GLU A 264 -2.54 -13.67 -26.95
N ILE A 265 -1.76 -14.00 -25.92
CA ILE A 265 -1.75 -13.23 -24.67
C ILE A 265 -1.27 -11.81 -24.93
N HIS A 266 -0.24 -11.62 -25.74
CA HIS A 266 0.27 -10.29 -26.08
C HIS A 266 -0.80 -9.42 -26.77
N ALA A 267 -1.57 -9.99 -27.70
CA ALA A 267 -2.70 -9.29 -28.32
C ALA A 267 -3.77 -8.90 -27.29
N LYS A 268 -4.09 -9.78 -26.33
CA LYS A 268 -5.04 -9.51 -25.25
C LYS A 268 -4.56 -8.42 -24.30
N VAL A 269 -3.26 -8.37 -23.99
CA VAL A 269 -2.66 -7.31 -23.17
C VAL A 269 -2.83 -5.94 -23.82
N ILE A 270 -2.58 -5.82 -25.13
CA ILE A 270 -2.75 -4.55 -25.86
C ILE A 270 -4.21 -4.06 -25.79
N VAL A 271 -5.18 -4.96 -25.95
CA VAL A 271 -6.61 -4.61 -25.83
C VAL A 271 -6.95 -4.20 -24.40
N ALA A 272 -6.41 -4.90 -23.39
CA ALA A 272 -6.62 -4.56 -21.99
C ALA A 272 -6.04 -3.17 -21.64
N GLU A 273 -4.84 -2.83 -22.14
CA GLU A 273 -4.24 -1.50 -21.96
C GLU A 273 -5.07 -0.39 -22.60
N GLN A 274 -5.64 -0.61 -23.79
CA GLN A 274 -6.53 0.37 -24.41
C GLN A 274 -7.82 0.54 -23.58
N THR A 275 -8.40 -0.57 -23.13
CA THR A 275 -9.61 -0.54 -22.29
C THR A 275 -9.35 0.19 -20.96
N GLU A 276 -8.17 0.00 -20.36
CA GLU A 276 -7.76 0.70 -19.14
C GLU A 276 -7.68 2.22 -19.36
N ARG A 277 -7.15 2.67 -20.50
CA ARG A 277 -7.13 4.10 -20.86
C ARG A 277 -8.53 4.67 -21.01
N ASP A 278 -9.42 3.98 -21.71
CA ASP A 278 -10.80 4.44 -21.92
C ASP A 278 -11.56 4.57 -20.58
N ILE A 279 -11.32 3.63 -19.65
CA ILE A 279 -11.84 3.70 -18.28
C ILE A 279 -11.27 4.91 -17.55
N ASP A 280 -9.96 5.13 -17.60
CA ASP A 280 -9.32 6.24 -16.89
C ASP A 280 -9.69 7.62 -17.46
N GLU A 281 -9.92 7.74 -18.77
CA GLU A 281 -10.50 8.94 -19.39
C GLU A 281 -11.90 9.22 -18.84
N THR A 282 -12.74 8.19 -18.74
CA THR A 282 -14.09 8.33 -18.20
C THR A 282 -14.09 8.70 -16.72
N ARG A 283 -13.16 8.12 -15.93
CA ARG A 283 -12.95 8.48 -14.52
C ARG A 283 -12.50 9.93 -14.38
N SER A 284 -11.64 10.40 -15.28
CA SER A 284 -11.07 11.75 -15.24
C SER A 284 -12.14 12.85 -15.30
N MET A 285 -13.30 12.57 -15.90
CA MET A 285 -14.42 13.50 -15.92
C MET A 285 -14.91 13.89 -14.50
N TYR A 286 -14.76 13.00 -13.50
CA TYR A 286 -15.21 13.23 -12.13
C TYR A 286 -14.17 13.91 -11.21
N ILE A 287 -12.95 14.17 -11.72
CA ILE A 287 -11.88 14.87 -10.99
C ILE A 287 -12.35 16.18 -10.32
N PRO A 288 -13.18 17.03 -10.97
CA PRO A 288 -13.63 18.28 -10.34
C PRO A 288 -14.37 18.08 -9.01
N VAL A 289 -15.14 17.00 -8.86
CA VAL A 289 -15.84 16.66 -7.61
C VAL A 289 -14.84 16.28 -6.52
N ALA A 290 -13.83 15.48 -6.87
CA ALA A 290 -12.76 15.10 -5.96
C ALA A 290 -11.93 16.31 -5.50
N ILE A 291 -11.60 17.24 -6.41
CA ILE A 291 -10.92 18.49 -6.08
C ILE A 291 -11.75 19.32 -5.11
N ARG A 292 -13.06 19.44 -5.34
CA ARG A 292 -13.98 20.17 -4.45
C ARG A 292 -14.00 19.55 -3.05
N GLY A 293 -14.19 18.23 -2.97
CA GLY A 293 -14.17 17.49 -1.71
C GLY A 293 -12.84 17.63 -0.96
N ARG A 294 -11.71 17.54 -1.67
CA ARG A 294 -10.38 17.76 -1.10
C ARG A 294 -10.27 19.14 -0.44
N ILE A 295 -10.68 20.21 -1.15
CA ILE A 295 -10.63 21.57 -0.62
C ILE A 295 -11.47 21.67 0.66
N LEU A 296 -12.71 21.17 0.64
CA LEU A 296 -13.61 21.20 1.80
C LEU A 296 -13.02 20.46 3.00
N PHE A 297 -12.46 19.27 2.80
CA PHE A 297 -11.83 18.51 3.89
C PHE A 297 -10.68 19.27 4.53
N PHE A 298 -9.76 19.82 3.73
CA PHE A 298 -8.61 20.54 4.29
C PHE A 298 -9.01 21.87 4.93
N CYS A 299 -10.07 22.54 4.44
CA CYS A 299 -10.66 23.68 5.13
C CYS A 299 -11.20 23.29 6.51
N VAL A 300 -12.00 22.23 6.60
CA VAL A 300 -12.57 21.73 7.86
C VAL A 300 -11.48 21.25 8.82
N SER A 301 -10.49 20.50 8.32
CA SER A 301 -9.34 20.02 9.11
C SER A 301 -8.53 21.18 9.70
N SER A 302 -8.39 22.28 8.94
CA SER A 302 -7.67 23.48 9.39
C SER A 302 -8.43 24.27 10.47
N MET A 303 -9.73 24.06 10.66
CA MET A 303 -10.52 24.75 11.70
C MET A 303 -10.06 24.38 13.11
N ARG A 304 -9.40 23.23 13.30
CA ARG A 304 -8.78 22.83 14.56
C ARG A 304 -7.73 23.84 15.06
N ASN A 305 -7.09 24.58 14.14
CA ASN A 305 -6.12 25.61 14.49
C ASN A 305 -6.77 26.85 15.14
N ILE A 306 -8.09 27.02 14.95
CA ILE A 306 -8.87 28.09 15.58
C ILE A 306 -9.34 27.64 16.96
N ASP A 307 -10.00 26.47 17.03
CA ASP A 307 -10.46 25.87 18.28
C ASP A 307 -10.30 24.34 18.23
N PRO A 308 -9.68 23.71 19.25
CA PRO A 308 -9.54 22.25 19.34
C PRO A 308 -10.87 21.48 19.26
N MET A 309 -12.01 22.11 19.57
CA MET A 309 -13.34 21.52 19.45
C MET A 309 -13.71 21.18 18.00
N TYR A 310 -13.18 21.89 17.00
CA TYR A 310 -13.40 21.64 15.58
C TYR A 310 -12.47 20.54 15.04
N GLN A 311 -12.46 19.39 15.72
CA GLN A 311 -11.68 18.23 15.30
C GLN A 311 -12.59 17.18 14.66
N TYR A 312 -12.54 17.10 13.34
CA TYR A 312 -13.30 16.12 12.56
C TYR A 312 -12.38 15.01 12.03
N SER A 313 -12.89 13.78 11.99
CA SER A 313 -12.17 12.65 11.41
C SER A 313 -12.34 12.62 9.89
N LEU A 314 -11.38 12.00 9.20
CA LEU A 314 -11.51 11.73 7.77
C LEU A 314 -12.74 10.87 7.45
N GLU A 315 -13.04 9.90 8.31
CA GLU A 315 -14.19 9.01 8.15
C GLU A 315 -15.52 9.76 8.21
N TRP A 316 -15.66 10.70 9.15
CA TRP A 316 -16.83 11.57 9.22
C TRP A 316 -17.02 12.36 7.92
N PHE A 317 -15.94 12.94 7.38
CA PHE A 317 -16.00 13.68 6.13
C PHE A 317 -16.36 12.78 4.94
N ILE A 318 -15.74 11.60 4.83
CA ILE A 318 -16.03 10.63 3.76
C ILE A 318 -17.51 10.22 3.79
N ASN A 319 -18.07 9.99 4.97
CA ASN A 319 -19.49 9.64 5.10
C ASN A 319 -20.40 10.78 4.61
N ILE A 320 -20.10 12.04 4.93
CA ILE A 320 -20.86 13.19 4.41
C ILE A 320 -20.71 13.29 2.89
N PHE A 321 -19.49 13.10 2.38
CA PHE A 321 -19.20 13.18 0.96
C PHE A 321 -19.98 12.13 0.15
N ILE A 322 -19.97 10.87 0.58
CA ILE A 322 -20.74 9.78 -0.06
C ILE A 322 -22.25 10.05 0.00
N ASN A 323 -22.76 10.44 1.18
CA ASN A 323 -24.17 10.81 1.32
C ASN A 323 -24.54 12.01 0.44
N GLY A 324 -23.63 12.97 0.26
CA GLY A 324 -23.82 14.12 -0.61
C GLY A 324 -23.94 13.73 -2.07
N ILE A 325 -23.14 12.77 -2.54
CA ILE A 325 -23.25 12.21 -3.90
C ILE A 325 -24.56 11.47 -4.06
N ALA A 326 -24.93 10.61 -3.11
CA ALA A 326 -26.14 9.81 -3.20
C ALA A 326 -27.43 10.64 -3.22
N ASN A 327 -27.47 11.76 -2.49
CA ASN A 327 -28.65 12.61 -2.34
C ASN A 327 -28.70 13.81 -3.29
N SER A 328 -27.62 14.12 -4.02
CA SER A 328 -27.62 15.21 -5.00
C SER A 328 -28.49 14.88 -6.21
N GLU A 329 -29.02 15.92 -6.87
CA GLU A 329 -29.89 15.77 -8.03
C GLU A 329 -29.18 15.08 -9.22
N LYS A 330 -29.78 14.00 -9.71
CA LYS A 330 -29.25 13.25 -10.87
C LYS A 330 -29.43 14.07 -12.15
N ALA A 331 -28.49 13.95 -13.08
CA ALA A 331 -28.53 14.64 -14.36
C ALA A 331 -28.20 13.68 -15.52
N ALA A 332 -28.65 14.02 -16.72
CA ALA A 332 -28.39 13.23 -17.93
C ALA A 332 -26.97 13.46 -18.48
N THR A 333 -26.38 14.63 -18.20
CA THR A 333 -25.03 14.97 -18.63
C THR A 333 -24.06 14.94 -17.44
N VAL A 334 -22.83 14.48 -17.68
CA VAL A 334 -21.80 14.39 -16.64
C VAL A 334 -21.48 15.78 -16.06
N THR A 335 -21.44 16.82 -16.90
CA THR A 335 -21.16 18.20 -16.48
C THR A 335 -22.20 18.72 -15.49
N GLU A 336 -23.49 18.59 -15.83
CA GLU A 336 -24.59 19.01 -14.95
C GLU A 336 -24.62 18.16 -13.66
N ARG A 337 -24.33 16.86 -13.77
CA ARG A 337 -24.21 15.98 -12.59
C ARG A 337 -23.13 16.45 -11.63
N ILE A 338 -21.97 16.84 -12.16
CA ILE A 338 -20.84 17.38 -11.38
C ILE A 338 -21.24 18.67 -10.67
N GLU A 339 -21.95 19.58 -11.35
CA GLU A 339 -22.42 20.83 -10.74
C GLU A 339 -23.41 20.57 -9.61
N ASN A 340 -24.42 19.72 -9.82
CA ASN A 340 -25.41 19.36 -8.82
C ASN A 340 -24.75 18.74 -7.58
N THR A 341 -23.84 17.79 -7.78
CA THR A 341 -23.09 17.15 -6.69
C THR A 341 -22.19 18.13 -5.96
N ASN A 342 -21.46 19.01 -6.67
CA ASN A 342 -20.62 20.02 -6.04
C ASN A 342 -21.42 21.03 -5.22
N ASN A 343 -22.58 21.45 -5.71
CA ASN A 343 -23.47 22.37 -5.00
C ASN A 343 -24.01 21.72 -3.72
N TYR A 344 -24.52 20.49 -3.81
CA TYR A 344 -25.07 19.76 -2.66
C TYR A 344 -24.01 19.44 -1.59
N ILE A 345 -22.78 19.08 -1.98
CA ILE A 345 -21.71 18.82 -1.01
C ILE A 345 -21.22 20.12 -0.34
N THR A 346 -21.42 21.27 -0.99
CA THR A 346 -20.98 22.57 -0.46
C THR A 346 -21.98 23.19 0.52
N PHE A 347 -23.28 23.08 0.25
CA PHE A 347 -24.37 23.79 0.94
C PHE A 347 -25.37 22.80 1.54
#